data_AF-A0A9D8BFK5-F1
#
_entry.id   AF-A0A9D8BFK5-F1
#
_cell.length_a   1.000
_cell.length_b   1.000
_cell.length_c   1.000
_cell.angle_alpha   90.00
_cell.angle_beta   90.00
_cell.angle_gamma   90.00
#
_symmetry.space_group_name_H-M   'P 1'
#
loop_
_entity.id
_entity.type
_entity.pdbx_description
1 polymer ?
#
loop_
_entity_poly.entity_id
_entity_poly.type
_entity_poly.pdbx_seq_one_letter_code
_entity_poly.pdbx_strand_id
1 'polypeptide(L)'
;MFAGPNGSGKSTIKSVIGPELLGIYINPDDLEKEIKISEFIPLDTYEITSSQEEILYFFRNSPLLKPSTLAGTTQALRFDNNRIYFDRIAPNPYFATVTADFIRNKLLETNKSFSFETVMSHPDKIEFLRKAQKLGYRTYLYYVATASPEINMSRVQYRVKMGGHTVPEDKITSRYYNSLSLLKSAVQHSNRAYIFDNSNALYLWVAEITEGKFVEVKTDELPLWVKTFLLDNLPHTKD
;
A
#
# COMPACT_ATOMS: atom_id res chain seq x y z
N MET A 1 -2.51 -6.57 3.83
CA MET A 1 -2.34 -5.21 3.25
C MET A 1 -2.09 -4.23 4.38
N PHE A 2 -0.99 -3.48 4.31
CA PHE A 2 -0.67 -2.37 5.20
C PHE A 2 -1.04 -1.08 4.51
N ALA A 3 -1.99 -0.34 5.07
CA ALA A 3 -2.62 0.79 4.40
C ALA A 3 -2.64 2.03 5.30
N GLY A 4 -2.65 3.20 4.67
CA GLY A 4 -2.77 4.47 5.38
C GLY A 4 -2.01 5.61 4.70
N PRO A 5 -2.35 6.87 5.02
CA PRO A 5 -1.76 8.06 4.42
C PRO A 5 -0.21 8.08 4.45
N ASN A 6 0.41 8.87 3.57
CA ASN A 6 1.84 9.16 3.69
C ASN A 6 2.15 9.72 5.09
N GLY A 7 3.27 9.32 5.73
CA GLY A 7 3.62 9.81 7.07
C GLY A 7 2.86 9.20 8.25
N SER A 8 1.87 8.33 8.02
CA SER A 8 1.05 7.78 9.11
C SER A 8 1.77 6.77 10.01
N GLY A 9 2.91 6.23 9.60
CA GLY A 9 3.70 5.27 10.37
C GLY A 9 3.34 3.79 10.15
N LYS A 10 2.89 3.43 8.94
CA LYS A 10 2.64 2.03 8.53
C LYS A 10 3.79 1.07 8.87
N SER A 11 5.02 1.49 8.59
CA SER A 11 6.21 0.66 8.82
C SER A 11 6.47 0.38 10.31
N THR A 12 5.96 1.21 11.23
CA THR A 12 6.01 0.95 12.67
C THR A 12 5.12 -0.24 13.02
N ILE A 13 3.91 -0.33 12.47
CA ILE A 13 3.00 -1.46 12.71
C ILE A 13 3.51 -2.77 12.10
N LYS A 14 4.27 -2.71 11.00
CA LYS A 14 4.94 -3.91 10.47
C LYS A 14 5.84 -4.57 11.52
N SER A 15 6.55 -3.78 12.35
CA SER A 15 7.52 -4.32 13.32
C SER A 15 6.89 -5.12 14.47
N VAL A 16 5.58 -4.97 14.69
CA VAL A 16 4.86 -5.68 15.76
C VAL A 16 4.15 -6.94 15.25
N ILE A 17 4.24 -7.24 13.94
CA ILE A 17 3.65 -8.43 13.34
C ILE A 17 4.76 -9.45 13.12
N GLY A 18 4.50 -10.69 13.56
CA GLY A 18 5.40 -11.81 13.36
C GLY A 18 5.81 -11.97 11.88
N PRO A 19 7.11 -12.10 11.54
CA PRO A 19 7.58 -12.24 10.17
C PRO A 19 6.89 -13.37 9.40
N GLU A 20 6.53 -14.45 10.08
CA GLU A 20 5.82 -15.61 9.55
C GLU A 20 4.43 -15.28 8.98
N LEU A 21 3.81 -14.19 9.45
CA LEU A 21 2.50 -13.74 9.00
C LEU A 21 2.56 -12.79 7.80
N LEU A 22 3.75 -12.31 7.43
CA LEU A 22 3.92 -11.35 6.33
C LEU A 22 3.97 -12.02 4.96
N GLY A 23 4.37 -13.29 4.89
CA GLY A 23 4.69 -13.94 3.62
C GLY A 23 5.71 -13.11 2.82
N ILE A 24 5.56 -13.09 1.50
CA ILE A 24 6.37 -12.24 0.63
C ILE A 24 5.97 -10.77 0.83
N TYR A 25 6.91 -9.93 1.24
CA TYR A 25 6.64 -8.53 1.59
C TYR A 25 7.02 -7.58 0.44
N ILE A 26 6.09 -6.70 0.05
CA ILE A 26 6.25 -5.79 -1.08
C ILE A 26 6.07 -4.34 -0.62
N ASN A 27 7.09 -3.51 -0.83
CA ASN A 27 7.03 -2.10 -0.50
C ASN A 27 7.58 -1.26 -1.68
N PRO A 28 6.76 -0.37 -2.28
CA PRO A 28 7.20 0.52 -3.35
C PRO A 28 8.43 1.37 -2.97
N ASP A 29 8.53 1.83 -1.72
CA ASP A 29 9.67 2.66 -1.28
C ASP A 29 10.98 1.84 -1.22
N ASP A 30 10.90 0.54 -0.86
CA ASP A 30 12.07 -0.35 -0.84
C ASP A 30 12.47 -0.77 -2.26
N LEU A 31 11.48 -1.04 -3.13
CA LEU A 31 11.71 -1.27 -4.56
C LEU A 31 12.36 -0.05 -5.23
N GLU A 32 11.96 1.17 -4.87
CA GLU A 32 12.56 2.40 -5.42
C GLU A 32 14.04 2.51 -5.02
N LYS A 33 14.38 2.20 -3.76
CA LYS A 33 15.78 2.19 -3.30
C LYS A 33 16.58 1.12 -4.03
N GLU A 34 16.04 -0.08 -4.17
CA GLU A 34 16.69 -1.17 -4.89
C GLU A 34 16.97 -0.79 -6.35
N ILE A 35 15.97 -0.26 -7.07
CA ILE A 35 16.13 0.23 -8.45
C ILE A 35 17.25 1.28 -8.55
N LYS A 36 17.39 2.17 -7.56
CA LYS A 36 18.47 3.18 -7.56
C LYS A 36 19.86 2.60 -7.30
N ILE A 37 19.96 1.48 -6.59
CA ILE A 37 21.24 0.88 -6.20
C ILE A 37 21.71 -0.13 -7.23
N SER A 38 20.84 -1.04 -7.64
CA SER A 38 21.19 -2.19 -8.49
C SER A 38 20.74 -2.02 -9.94
N GLU A 39 19.88 -1.03 -10.25
CA GLU A 39 19.27 -0.82 -11.57
C GLU A 39 18.43 -2.01 -12.07
N PHE A 40 18.13 -3.00 -11.22
CA PHE A 40 17.23 -4.10 -11.56
C PHE A 40 16.44 -4.61 -10.36
N ILE A 41 15.33 -5.30 -10.62
CA ILE A 41 14.57 -6.03 -9.61
C ILE A 41 14.58 -7.53 -9.95
N PRO A 42 15.19 -8.38 -9.10
CA PRO A 42 15.15 -9.83 -9.28
C PRO A 42 13.81 -10.41 -8.79
N LEU A 43 13.07 -11.04 -9.70
CA LEU A 43 11.75 -11.60 -9.40
C LEU A 43 11.81 -12.90 -8.57
N ASP A 44 12.94 -13.61 -8.59
CA ASP A 44 13.16 -14.80 -7.75
C ASP A 44 13.02 -14.49 -6.26
N THR A 45 13.38 -13.28 -5.83
CA THR A 45 13.20 -12.79 -4.45
C THR A 45 11.73 -12.81 -4.01
N TYR A 46 10.82 -12.74 -4.97
CA TYR A 46 9.38 -12.74 -4.75
C TYR A 46 8.76 -14.08 -5.16
N GLU A 47 9.55 -15.13 -5.38
CA GLU A 47 9.06 -16.46 -5.79
C GLU A 47 8.11 -16.43 -7.01
N ILE A 48 8.32 -15.50 -7.93
CA ILE A 48 7.55 -15.40 -9.18
C ILE A 48 8.46 -15.50 -10.39
N THR A 49 7.90 -16.03 -11.48
CA THR A 49 8.51 -16.03 -12.81
C THR A 49 7.61 -15.26 -13.77
N SER A 50 8.22 -14.67 -14.80
CA SER A 50 7.50 -13.94 -15.85
C SER A 50 8.18 -14.10 -17.21
N SER A 51 7.50 -13.69 -18.28
CA SER A 51 8.13 -13.49 -19.59
C SER A 51 8.37 -12.00 -19.86
N GLN A 52 9.21 -11.70 -20.86
CA GLN A 52 9.45 -10.33 -21.31
C GLN A 52 8.16 -9.69 -21.84
N GLU A 53 7.37 -10.44 -22.60
CA GLU A 53 6.10 -9.98 -23.19
C GLU A 53 5.13 -9.54 -22.09
N GLU A 54 4.99 -10.34 -21.03
CA GLU A 54 4.12 -10.05 -19.91
C GLU A 54 4.55 -8.79 -19.16
N ILE A 55 5.85 -8.66 -18.86
CA ILE A 55 6.42 -7.47 -18.21
C ILE A 55 6.18 -6.23 -19.04
N LEU A 56 6.57 -6.25 -20.32
CA LEU A 56 6.42 -5.10 -21.20
C LEU A 56 4.96 -4.71 -21.39
N TYR A 57 4.07 -5.70 -21.54
CA TYR A 57 2.63 -5.47 -21.62
C TYR A 57 2.11 -4.78 -20.35
N PHE A 58 2.46 -5.29 -19.18
CA PHE A 58 1.99 -4.72 -17.90
C PHE A 58 2.46 -3.28 -17.72
N PHE A 59 3.75 -2.99 -17.94
CA PHE A 59 4.31 -1.66 -17.76
C PHE A 59 3.75 -0.65 -18.78
N ARG A 60 3.62 -1.03 -20.05
CA ARG A 60 3.07 -0.14 -21.10
C ARG A 60 1.60 0.20 -20.89
N ASN A 61 0.83 -0.71 -20.30
CA ASN A 61 -0.60 -0.51 -20.05
C ASN A 61 -0.91 0.16 -18.71
N SER A 62 0.10 0.32 -17.83
CA SER A 62 -0.09 0.95 -16.52
C SER A 62 -0.50 2.42 -16.65
N PRO A 63 -1.63 2.85 -16.05
CA PRO A 63 -2.06 4.24 -16.09
C PRO A 63 -1.06 5.20 -15.44
N LEU A 64 -0.21 4.71 -14.53
CA LEU A 64 0.82 5.50 -13.86
C LEU A 64 1.98 5.90 -14.79
N LEU A 65 2.18 5.18 -15.90
CA LEU A 65 3.25 5.43 -16.87
C LEU A 65 2.74 6.01 -18.20
N LYS A 66 1.41 6.25 -18.31
CA LYS A 66 0.79 6.90 -19.47
C LYS A 66 1.04 8.41 -19.63
N PRO A 67 1.35 9.21 -18.59
CA PRO A 67 1.65 10.63 -18.80
C PRO A 67 2.74 10.82 -19.87
N SER A 68 2.62 11.88 -20.69
CA SER A 68 3.46 12.10 -21.89
C SER A 68 4.97 12.08 -21.60
N THR A 69 5.36 12.46 -20.38
CA THR A 69 6.76 12.44 -19.92
C THR A 69 7.33 11.02 -19.73
N LEU A 70 6.50 9.98 -19.65
CA LEU A 70 6.90 8.59 -19.38
C LEU A 70 6.43 7.61 -20.46
N ALA A 71 5.57 8.01 -21.39
CA ALA A 71 4.99 7.11 -22.39
C ALA A 71 6.03 6.38 -23.28
N GLY A 72 7.20 6.99 -23.50
CA GLY A 72 8.30 6.39 -24.28
C GLY A 72 9.33 5.60 -23.46
N THR A 73 9.41 5.82 -22.14
CA THR A 73 10.48 5.23 -21.31
C THR A 73 10.30 3.73 -21.08
N THR A 74 9.06 3.24 -21.16
CA THR A 74 8.76 1.79 -21.07
C THR A 74 9.35 0.96 -22.22
N GLN A 75 9.76 1.60 -23.32
CA GLN A 75 10.45 0.92 -24.43
C GLN A 75 11.90 0.56 -24.09
N ALA A 76 12.50 1.27 -23.14
CA ALA A 76 13.88 1.04 -22.69
C ALA A 76 13.96 -0.03 -21.59
N LEU A 77 12.81 -0.47 -21.04
CA LEU A 77 12.75 -1.52 -20.03
C LEU A 77 13.19 -2.85 -20.64
N ARG A 78 14.05 -3.60 -19.94
CA ARG A 78 14.46 -4.94 -20.37
C ARG A 78 14.07 -5.97 -19.33
N PHE A 79 13.90 -7.20 -19.78
CA PHE A 79 13.69 -8.35 -18.92
C PHE A 79 14.60 -9.49 -19.38
N ASP A 80 15.42 -10.00 -18.47
CA ASP A 80 16.34 -11.10 -18.76
C ASP A 80 16.68 -11.83 -17.44
N ASN A 81 16.91 -13.15 -17.51
CA ASN A 81 17.26 -13.97 -16.34
C ASN A 81 16.37 -13.72 -15.11
N ASN A 82 15.05 -13.63 -15.33
CA ASN A 82 14.02 -13.33 -14.33
C ASN A 82 14.24 -12.00 -13.55
N ARG A 83 14.84 -11.00 -14.21
CA ARG A 83 15.10 -9.66 -13.65
C ARG A 83 14.51 -8.58 -14.54
N ILE A 84 13.88 -7.58 -13.92
CA ILE A 84 13.43 -6.37 -14.61
C ILE A 84 14.56 -5.34 -14.51
N TYR A 85 15.10 -4.89 -15.64
CA TYR A 85 16.17 -3.91 -15.70
C TYR A 85 15.65 -2.49 -15.99
N PHE A 86 16.21 -1.52 -15.28
CA PHE A 86 15.94 -0.08 -15.34
C PHE A 86 17.19 0.74 -15.70
N ASP A 87 18.29 0.07 -16.05
CA ASP A 87 19.62 0.61 -16.44
C ASP A 87 19.59 1.67 -17.57
N ARG A 88 18.49 1.71 -18.34
CA ARG A 88 18.29 2.66 -19.45
C ARG A 88 17.17 3.66 -19.20
N ILE A 89 16.69 3.76 -17.97
CA ILE A 89 15.54 4.57 -17.58
C ILE A 89 15.97 5.52 -16.46
N ALA A 90 15.68 6.81 -16.62
CA ALA A 90 15.92 7.77 -15.55
C ALA A 90 15.12 7.37 -14.28
N PRO A 91 15.73 7.39 -13.08
CA PRO A 91 15.06 6.98 -11.86
C PRO A 91 13.73 7.71 -11.63
N ASN A 92 12.65 6.95 -11.45
CA ASN A 92 11.32 7.52 -11.21
C ASN A 92 10.50 6.61 -10.27
N PRO A 93 9.91 7.14 -9.17
CA PRO A 93 9.12 6.37 -8.21
C PRO A 93 7.92 5.61 -8.79
N TYR A 94 7.39 6.05 -9.95
CA TYR A 94 6.30 5.35 -10.61
C TYR A 94 6.71 3.97 -11.10
N PHE A 95 7.97 3.74 -11.51
CA PHE A 95 8.44 2.41 -11.89
C PHE A 95 8.45 1.45 -10.70
N ALA A 96 8.87 1.90 -9.52
CA ALA A 96 8.78 1.10 -8.30
C ALA A 96 7.33 0.76 -7.93
N THR A 97 6.43 1.74 -8.08
CA THR A 97 4.98 1.53 -7.86
C THR A 97 4.41 0.50 -8.85
N VAL A 98 4.72 0.63 -10.14
CA VAL A 98 4.26 -0.33 -11.16
C VAL A 98 4.88 -1.71 -10.98
N THR A 99 6.12 -1.79 -10.52
CA THR A 99 6.79 -3.06 -10.19
C THR A 99 6.10 -3.73 -9.00
N ALA A 100 5.78 -2.98 -7.94
CA ALA A 100 5.01 -3.49 -6.80
C ALA A 100 3.63 -3.99 -7.23
N ASP A 101 2.98 -3.25 -8.14
CA ASP A 101 1.69 -3.60 -8.73
C ASP A 101 1.77 -4.89 -9.56
N PHE A 102 2.84 -5.07 -10.34
CA PHE A 102 3.09 -6.29 -11.09
C PHE A 102 3.29 -7.50 -10.16
N ILE A 103 4.25 -7.39 -9.23
CA ILE A 103 4.62 -8.46 -8.30
C ILE A 103 3.39 -8.94 -7.51
N ARG A 104 2.59 -8.02 -6.94
CA ARG A 104 1.42 -8.41 -6.16
C ARG A 104 0.32 -9.09 -7.00
N ASN A 105 0.17 -8.73 -8.28
CA ASN A 105 -0.78 -9.42 -9.16
C ASN A 105 -0.30 -10.82 -9.50
N LYS A 106 1.00 -11.00 -9.79
CA LYS A 106 1.59 -12.33 -10.02
C LYS A 106 1.45 -13.23 -8.81
N LEU A 107 1.74 -12.71 -7.61
CA LEU A 107 1.58 -13.47 -6.37
C LEU A 107 0.14 -13.87 -6.09
N LEU A 108 -0.81 -13.00 -6.44
CA LEU A 108 -2.22 -13.28 -6.33
C LEU A 108 -2.67 -14.38 -7.32
N GLU A 109 -2.12 -14.38 -8.53
CA GLU A 109 -2.38 -15.40 -9.56
C GLU A 109 -1.75 -16.76 -9.23
N THR A 110 -0.59 -16.76 -8.57
CA THR A 110 0.15 -17.98 -8.20
C THR A 110 -0.22 -18.52 -6.82
N ASN A 111 -1.29 -18.00 -6.20
CA ASN A 111 -1.80 -18.41 -4.90
C ASN A 111 -0.74 -18.38 -3.77
N LYS A 112 0.18 -17.42 -3.84
CA LYS A 112 1.21 -17.21 -2.81
C LYS A 112 0.69 -16.30 -1.71
N SER A 113 1.10 -16.53 -0.46
CA SER A 113 0.81 -15.61 0.66
C SER A 113 1.77 -14.43 0.64
N PHE A 114 1.24 -13.21 0.71
CA PHE A 114 2.03 -11.98 0.63
C PHE A 114 1.41 -10.85 1.42
N SER A 115 2.22 -9.83 1.68
CA SER A 115 1.80 -8.56 2.24
C SER A 115 2.42 -7.41 1.46
N PHE A 116 1.77 -6.25 1.50
CA PHE A 116 2.25 -5.09 0.79
C PHE A 116 1.84 -3.80 1.48
N GLU A 117 2.66 -2.77 1.34
CA GLU A 117 2.36 -1.40 1.77
C GLU A 117 1.70 -0.59 0.67
N THR A 118 0.72 0.24 1.05
CA THR A 118 0.08 1.19 0.13
C THR A 118 -0.44 2.43 0.87
N VAL A 119 -0.54 3.55 0.17
CA VAL A 119 -1.26 4.73 0.68
C VAL A 119 -2.78 4.50 0.71
N MET A 120 -3.28 3.55 -0.10
CA MET A 120 -4.70 3.25 -0.25
C MET A 120 -5.54 4.47 -0.65
N SER A 121 -4.98 5.40 -1.42
CA SER A 121 -5.65 6.65 -1.83
C SER A 121 -6.37 6.56 -3.18
N HIS A 122 -6.62 5.35 -3.68
CA HIS A 122 -7.28 5.13 -4.98
C HIS A 122 -8.14 3.84 -4.92
N PRO A 123 -9.33 3.79 -5.57
CA PRO A 123 -10.28 2.68 -5.44
C PRO A 123 -9.79 1.30 -5.90
N ASP A 124 -8.77 1.26 -6.75
CA ASP A 124 -8.13 0.03 -7.24
C ASP A 124 -7.54 -0.85 -6.11
N LYS A 125 -7.20 -0.27 -4.95
CA LYS A 125 -6.77 -1.04 -3.77
C LYS A 125 -7.92 -1.80 -3.11
N ILE A 126 -9.13 -1.24 -3.17
CA ILE A 126 -10.34 -1.91 -2.72
C ILE A 126 -10.69 -3.05 -3.67
N GLU A 127 -10.62 -2.79 -4.97
CA GLU A 127 -10.84 -3.82 -5.99
C GLU A 127 -9.84 -4.97 -5.85
N PHE A 128 -8.59 -4.68 -5.49
CA PHE A 128 -7.59 -5.70 -5.20
C PHE A 128 -7.96 -6.59 -4.01
N LEU A 129 -8.40 -6.01 -2.89
CA LEU A 129 -8.92 -6.79 -1.74
C LEU A 129 -10.10 -7.67 -2.16
N ARG A 130 -11.06 -7.10 -2.91
CA ARG A 130 -12.23 -7.82 -3.40
C ARG A 130 -11.85 -8.97 -4.32
N LYS A 131 -10.89 -8.77 -5.21
CA LYS A 131 -10.35 -9.82 -6.10
C LYS A 131 -9.68 -10.93 -5.28
N ALA A 132 -8.88 -10.57 -4.27
CA ALA A 132 -8.20 -11.54 -3.42
C ALA A 132 -9.20 -12.44 -2.66
N GLN A 133 -10.24 -11.86 -2.05
CA GLN A 133 -11.28 -12.65 -1.39
C GLN A 133 -11.98 -13.61 -2.35
N LYS A 134 -12.30 -13.17 -3.57
CA LYS A 134 -12.92 -14.04 -4.60
C LYS A 134 -12.03 -15.21 -5.01
N LEU A 135 -10.71 -15.06 -4.90
CA LEU A 135 -9.73 -16.12 -5.17
C LEU A 135 -9.46 -17.01 -3.94
N GLY A 136 -10.19 -16.83 -2.84
CA GLY A 136 -10.08 -17.66 -1.64
C GLY A 136 -9.01 -17.20 -0.64
N TYR A 137 -8.40 -16.02 -0.85
CA TYR A 137 -7.46 -15.47 0.12
C TYR A 137 -8.18 -15.03 1.39
N ARG A 138 -7.56 -15.31 2.54
CA ARG A 138 -7.91 -14.66 3.80
C ARG A 138 -7.25 -13.29 3.85
N THR A 139 -8.04 -12.23 3.74
CA THR A 139 -7.52 -10.86 3.64
C THR A 139 -7.42 -10.17 5.00
N TYR A 140 -6.23 -9.64 5.28
CA TYR A 140 -5.95 -8.86 6.48
C TYR A 140 -5.64 -7.41 6.11
N LEU A 141 -6.31 -6.46 6.74
CA LEU A 141 -6.09 -5.03 6.61
C LEU A 141 -5.45 -4.51 7.91
N TYR A 142 -4.27 -3.90 7.80
CA TYR A 142 -3.67 -3.14 8.89
C TYR A 142 -3.69 -1.67 8.46
N TYR A 143 -4.59 -0.89 9.03
CA TYR A 143 -4.81 0.51 8.65
C TYR A 143 -4.28 1.46 9.71
N VAL A 144 -3.43 2.39 9.31
CA VAL A 144 -2.78 3.35 10.20
C VAL A 144 -3.03 4.77 9.71
N ALA A 145 -3.62 5.61 10.56
CA ALA A 145 -3.79 7.03 10.28
C ALA A 145 -3.42 7.89 11.49
N THR A 146 -3.50 9.19 11.28
CA THR A 146 -3.23 10.24 12.27
C THR A 146 -4.45 11.16 12.34
N ALA A 147 -4.57 11.92 13.41
CA ALA A 147 -5.69 12.83 13.66
C ALA A 147 -5.83 13.92 12.59
N SER A 148 -4.73 14.26 11.90
CA SER A 148 -4.74 15.27 10.86
C SER A 148 -3.62 15.05 9.81
N PRO A 149 -3.76 15.62 8.59
CA PRO A 149 -2.71 15.58 7.56
C PRO A 149 -1.47 16.39 7.93
N GLU A 150 -1.57 17.40 8.80
CA GLU A 150 -0.44 18.23 9.24
C GLU A 150 0.62 17.39 9.96
N ILE A 151 0.20 16.45 10.81
CA ILE A 151 1.09 15.48 11.48
C ILE A 151 1.91 14.71 10.43
N ASN A 152 1.24 14.27 9.36
CA ASN A 152 1.86 13.52 8.29
C ASN A 152 2.84 14.38 7.47
N MET A 153 2.47 15.62 7.19
CA MET A 153 3.35 16.59 6.52
C MET A 153 4.63 16.80 7.33
N SER A 154 4.54 17.08 8.63
CA SER A 154 5.71 17.24 9.50
C SER A 154 6.61 16.01 9.51
N ARG A 155 6.03 14.80 9.56
CA ARG A 155 6.78 13.54 9.49
C ARG A 155 7.46 13.31 8.14
N VAL A 156 6.78 13.64 7.04
CA VAL A 156 7.37 13.57 5.69
C VAL A 156 8.51 14.57 5.54
N GLN A 157 8.35 15.80 6.03
CA GLN A 157 9.43 16.79 6.02
C GLN A 157 10.63 16.32 6.86
N TYR A 158 10.40 15.73 8.03
CA TYR A 158 11.47 15.18 8.86
C TYR A 158 12.23 14.05 8.16
N ARG A 159 11.55 13.06 7.57
CA ARG A 159 12.26 11.97 6.86
C ARG A 159 13.02 12.46 5.63
N VAL A 160 12.54 13.50 4.94
CA VAL A 160 13.25 14.13 3.81
C VAL A 160 14.58 14.71 4.29
N LYS A 161 14.62 15.38 5.45
CA LYS A 161 15.87 15.84 6.07
C LYS A 161 16.84 14.69 6.38
N MET A 162 16.31 13.49 6.62
CA MET A 162 17.08 12.27 6.84
C MET A 162 17.42 11.48 5.55
N GLY A 163 17.21 12.09 4.37
CA GLY A 163 17.53 11.46 3.07
C GLY A 163 16.39 10.67 2.42
N GLY A 164 15.16 10.75 2.96
CA GLY A 164 13.98 10.13 2.36
C GLY A 164 13.41 10.89 1.15
N HIS A 165 12.45 10.27 0.46
CA HIS A 165 11.80 10.83 -0.72
C HIS A 165 10.83 11.98 -0.38
N THR A 166 10.85 13.03 -1.20
CA THR A 166 9.92 14.16 -1.14
C THR A 166 8.53 13.75 -1.64
N VAL A 167 7.50 14.33 -1.02
CA VAL A 167 6.11 14.23 -1.49
C VAL A 167 5.52 15.63 -1.41
N PRO A 168 4.94 16.17 -2.50
CA PRO A 168 4.26 17.46 -2.47
C PRO A 168 3.16 17.51 -1.40
N GLU A 169 3.06 18.63 -0.68
CA GLU A 169 2.15 18.76 0.47
C GLU A 169 0.67 18.63 0.07
N ASP A 170 0.30 19.21 -1.09
CA ASP A 170 -1.02 19.04 -1.70
C ASP A 170 -1.36 17.56 -1.97
N LYS A 171 -0.36 16.78 -2.38
CA LYS A 171 -0.51 15.32 -2.55
C LYS A 171 -0.63 14.59 -1.22
N ILE A 172 0.08 15.01 -0.17
CA ILE A 172 -0.05 14.41 1.17
C ILE A 172 -1.49 14.61 1.67
N THR A 173 -2.01 15.84 1.60
CA THR A 173 -3.35 16.19 2.08
C THR A 173 -4.44 15.50 1.26
N SER A 174 -4.39 15.55 -0.06
CA SER A 174 -5.39 14.87 -0.90
C SER A 174 -5.37 13.35 -0.69
N ARG A 175 -4.20 12.72 -0.61
CA ARG A 175 -4.08 11.28 -0.33
C ARG A 175 -4.56 10.91 1.06
N TYR A 176 -4.40 11.78 2.06
CA TYR A 176 -4.90 11.58 3.41
C TYR A 176 -6.42 11.38 3.41
N TYR A 177 -7.15 12.34 2.87
CA TYR A 177 -8.62 12.25 2.81
C TYR A 177 -9.11 11.15 1.88
N ASN A 178 -8.47 10.93 0.73
CA ASN A 178 -8.82 9.84 -0.18
C ASN A 178 -8.59 8.46 0.47
N SER A 179 -7.54 8.30 1.28
CA SER A 179 -7.27 7.05 1.98
C SER A 179 -8.34 6.77 3.03
N LEU A 180 -8.69 7.78 3.82
CA LEU A 180 -9.71 7.66 4.86
C LEU A 180 -11.10 7.41 4.30
N SER A 181 -11.47 8.06 3.18
CA SER A 181 -12.78 7.85 2.55
C SER A 181 -12.96 6.42 2.01
N LEU A 182 -11.86 5.74 1.67
CA LEU A 182 -11.87 4.36 1.20
C LEU A 182 -11.82 3.33 2.34
N LEU A 183 -11.53 3.75 3.58
CA LEU A 183 -11.31 2.87 4.72
C LEU A 183 -12.48 1.91 4.96
N LYS A 184 -13.71 2.44 5.02
CA LYS A 184 -14.89 1.61 5.27
C LYS A 184 -15.03 0.49 4.23
N SER A 185 -14.83 0.82 2.96
CA SER A 185 -14.91 -0.19 1.88
C SER A 185 -13.78 -1.20 1.97
N ALA A 186 -12.57 -0.78 2.37
CA ALA A 186 -11.46 -1.70 2.64
C ALA A 186 -11.77 -2.68 3.77
N VAL A 187 -12.37 -2.20 4.86
CA VAL A 187 -12.80 -3.03 6.00
C VAL A 187 -13.85 -4.06 5.55
N GLN A 188 -14.83 -3.65 4.74
CA GLN A 188 -15.88 -4.54 4.21
C GLN A 188 -15.31 -5.67 3.31
N HIS A 189 -14.16 -5.44 2.69
CA HIS A 189 -13.47 -6.42 1.85
C HIS A 189 -12.27 -7.08 2.55
N SER A 190 -12.27 -7.07 3.88
CA SER A 190 -11.27 -7.74 4.72
C SER A 190 -11.92 -8.80 5.61
N ASN A 191 -11.25 -9.94 5.78
CA ASN A 191 -11.66 -10.92 6.81
C ASN A 191 -11.32 -10.39 8.21
N ARG A 192 -10.20 -9.69 8.34
CA ARG A 192 -9.84 -8.96 9.55
C ARG A 192 -9.25 -7.60 9.22
N ALA A 193 -9.70 -6.58 9.92
CA ALA A 193 -9.10 -5.25 9.90
C ALA A 193 -8.65 -4.83 11.30
N TYR A 194 -7.45 -4.28 11.36
CA TYR A 194 -6.85 -3.71 12.56
C TYR A 194 -6.64 -2.22 12.33
N ILE A 195 -7.23 -1.40 13.17
CA ILE A 195 -7.23 0.06 13.03
C ILE A 195 -6.34 0.66 14.11
N PHE A 196 -5.37 1.46 13.67
CA PHE A 196 -4.41 2.11 14.55
C PHE A 196 -4.44 3.63 14.37
N ASP A 197 -4.45 4.34 15.48
CA ASP A 197 -4.13 5.76 15.52
C ASP A 197 -2.68 5.93 15.93
N ASN A 198 -1.95 6.74 15.16
CA ASN A 198 -0.55 7.03 15.40
C ASN A 198 -0.30 8.54 15.47
N SER A 199 -1.24 9.28 16.07
CA SER A 199 -1.17 10.74 16.19
C SER A 199 -0.16 11.19 17.25
N ASN A 200 -0.03 10.41 18.31
CA ASN A 200 0.78 10.72 19.49
C ASN A 200 2.07 9.88 19.53
N ALA A 201 2.82 9.97 20.63
CA ALA A 201 4.07 9.24 20.82
C ALA A 201 3.86 7.71 20.96
N LEU A 202 2.69 7.29 21.44
CA LEU A 202 2.29 5.89 21.53
C LEU A 202 1.27 5.59 20.43
N TYR A 203 1.47 4.47 19.75
CA TYR A 203 0.47 3.93 18.82
C TYR A 203 -0.70 3.37 19.63
N LEU A 204 -1.91 3.76 19.25
CA LEU A 204 -3.14 3.30 19.88
C LEU A 204 -3.81 2.28 18.97
N TRP A 205 -3.98 1.05 19.46
CA TRP A 205 -4.86 0.08 18.80
C TRP A 205 -6.30 0.49 19.09
N VAL A 206 -7.01 0.94 18.05
CA VAL A 206 -8.34 1.54 18.21
C VAL A 206 -9.43 0.50 18.10
N ALA A 207 -9.36 -0.35 17.08
CA ALA A 207 -10.40 -1.34 16.82
C ALA A 207 -9.87 -2.56 16.07
N GLU A 208 -10.54 -3.68 16.29
CA GLU A 208 -10.49 -4.87 15.44
C GLU A 208 -11.86 -5.07 14.79
N ILE A 209 -11.88 -5.37 13.49
CA ILE A 209 -13.11 -5.69 12.77
C ILE A 209 -12.98 -7.06 12.14
N THR A 210 -13.91 -7.95 12.43
CA THR A 210 -13.96 -9.32 11.88
C THR A 210 -15.07 -9.45 10.84
N GLU A 211 -14.75 -10.09 9.71
CA GLU A 211 -15.63 -10.32 8.56
C GLU A 211 -16.32 -9.04 8.05
N GLY A 212 -15.62 -7.90 8.16
CA GLY A 212 -16.10 -6.57 7.77
C GLY A 212 -17.34 -6.08 8.54
N LYS A 213 -17.73 -6.74 9.63
CA LYS A 213 -19.01 -6.52 10.32
C LYS A 213 -18.87 -6.34 11.83
N PHE A 214 -18.14 -7.23 12.48
CA PHE A 214 -18.08 -7.28 13.93
C PHE A 214 -16.96 -6.37 14.42
N VAL A 215 -17.33 -5.21 14.97
CA VAL A 215 -16.39 -4.21 15.49
C VAL A 215 -16.17 -4.43 16.97
N GLU A 216 -14.92 -4.61 17.36
CA GLU A 216 -14.46 -4.62 18.75
C GLU A 216 -13.57 -3.39 18.97
N VAL A 217 -14.04 -2.44 19.77
CA VAL A 217 -13.28 -1.24 20.14
C VAL A 217 -12.28 -1.60 21.24
N LYS A 218 -11.04 -1.12 21.11
CA LYS A 218 -9.89 -1.48 21.96
C LYS A 218 -9.37 -0.31 22.80
N THR A 219 -10.10 0.80 22.80
CA THR A 219 -9.76 2.06 23.48
C THR A 219 -11.01 2.67 24.12
N ASP A 220 -10.84 3.39 25.24
CA ASP A 220 -11.93 4.12 25.89
C ASP A 220 -12.29 5.40 25.11
N GLU A 221 -11.31 6.02 24.46
CA GLU A 221 -11.48 7.22 23.65
C GLU A 221 -11.30 6.91 22.17
N LEU A 222 -12.35 7.15 21.38
CA LEU A 222 -12.34 6.95 19.92
C LEU A 222 -11.82 8.20 19.22
N PRO A 223 -10.76 8.10 18.39
CA PRO A 223 -10.31 9.21 17.57
C PRO A 223 -11.40 9.70 16.63
N LEU A 224 -11.53 11.02 16.49
CA LEU A 224 -12.59 11.64 15.68
C LEU A 224 -12.60 11.12 14.23
N TRP A 225 -11.42 10.94 13.62
CA TRP A 225 -11.34 10.43 12.25
C TRP A 225 -11.89 9.00 12.12
N VAL A 226 -11.75 8.15 13.15
CA VAL A 226 -12.31 6.79 13.15
C VAL A 226 -13.82 6.88 13.18
N LYS A 227 -14.36 7.74 14.06
CA LYS A 227 -15.79 8.00 14.11
C LYS A 227 -16.31 8.46 12.74
N THR A 228 -15.71 9.50 12.16
CA THR A 228 -16.14 10.10 10.90
C THR A 228 -16.03 9.16 9.70
N PHE A 229 -14.88 8.47 9.53
CA PHE A 229 -14.58 7.74 8.29
C PHE A 229 -14.88 6.24 8.35
N LEU A 230 -15.02 5.67 9.56
CA LEU A 230 -15.30 4.24 9.72
C LEU A 230 -16.69 3.98 10.32
N LEU A 231 -17.08 4.68 11.40
CA LEU A 231 -18.27 4.33 12.18
C LEU A 231 -19.55 5.06 11.75
N ASP A 232 -19.53 6.38 11.60
CA ASP A 232 -20.70 7.22 11.28
C ASP A 232 -21.27 6.93 9.89
N ASN A 233 -20.55 6.16 9.08
CA ASN A 233 -21.00 5.71 7.77
C ASN A 233 -21.55 4.28 7.74
N LEU A 234 -21.47 3.49 8.81
CA LEU A 234 -22.07 2.14 8.84
C LEU A 234 -23.61 2.26 8.82
N PRO A 235 -24.34 1.51 7.98
CA PRO A 235 -25.79 1.47 8.11
C PRO A 235 -26.09 1.01 9.54
N HIS A 236 -26.80 1.84 10.30
CA HIS A 236 -27.24 1.49 11.64
C HIS A 236 -27.91 0.11 11.56
N THR A 237 -27.28 -0.93 12.11
CA THR A 237 -28.03 -2.13 12.50
C THR A 237 -28.93 -1.68 13.63
N LYS A 238 -30.20 -1.45 13.29
CA LYS A 238 -31.25 -1.40 14.30
C LYS A 238 -31.28 -2.77 14.96
N ASP A 239 -31.11 -2.78 16.27
CA ASP A 239 -31.48 -3.90 17.15
C ASP A 239 -32.93 -4.33 16.92
#